data_AF-M7BG14-F1
#
_entry.id   AF-M7BG14-F1
#
_cell.length_a   1.000
_cell.length_b   1.000
_cell.length_c   1.000
_cell.angle_alpha   90.00
_cell.angle_beta   90.00
_cell.angle_gamma   90.00
#
_symmetry.space_group_name_H-M   'P 1'
#
loop_
_entity.id
_entity.type
_entity.pdbx_description
1 polymer ?
#
loop_
_entity_poly.entity_id
_entity_poly.type
_entity_poly.pdbx_seq_one_letter_code
_entity_poly.pdbx_strand_id
1 'polypeptide(L)'
;MSFYFDRDDVALKNFAKYFLHHSHEEREHAEKLMKPQNQRGGRIFLQDIKKPDRDDWENGLTAMECALHLEKNVNQSLLDLHKLATDKNDPHLCDFIETVMHHRNLLRLHWLEHTTSSSVSKKPRLDQIPAANLDADDPLTDEQEQKAEEERIRMENILSGNPLLNLTGPVQPQANFKVKRRWDDDVVFKNCAKGIDEMKKDKRFVNDTLRSEFHKKFMEKYIK
;
A
#
# COMPACT_ATOMS: atom_id res chain seq x y z
N MET A 1 -9.80 -1.55 -7.94
CA MET A 1 -8.45 -1.86 -8.45
C MET A 1 -7.52 -2.42 -7.37
N SER A 2 -7.25 -1.73 -6.25
CA SER A 2 -6.27 -2.20 -5.23
C SER A 2 -6.46 -3.67 -4.80
N PHE A 3 -7.66 -4.02 -4.32
CA PHE A 3 -7.97 -5.39 -3.86
C PHE A 3 -7.92 -6.46 -4.96
N TYR A 4 -8.08 -6.10 -6.24
CA TYR A 4 -7.92 -7.05 -7.33
C TYR A 4 -6.46 -7.52 -7.45
N PHE A 5 -5.50 -6.58 -7.33
CA PHE A 5 -4.07 -6.89 -7.39
C PHE A 5 -3.51 -7.53 -6.12
N ASP A 6 -4.24 -7.46 -5.00
CA ASP A 6 -3.87 -8.10 -3.73
C ASP A 6 -4.36 -9.56 -3.62
N ARG A 7 -5.19 -10.02 -4.56
CA ARG A 7 -5.61 -11.42 -4.63
C ARG A 7 -4.42 -12.34 -4.80
N ASP A 8 -4.55 -13.56 -4.31
CA ASP A 8 -3.54 -14.62 -4.36
C ASP A 8 -3.20 -15.07 -5.78
N ASP A 9 -4.16 -15.02 -6.71
CA ASP A 9 -3.99 -15.37 -8.12
C ASP A 9 -3.27 -14.29 -8.96
N VAL A 10 -3.33 -13.02 -8.56
CA VAL A 10 -2.64 -11.91 -9.26
C VAL A 10 -1.33 -11.52 -8.57
N ALA A 11 -1.33 -11.43 -7.24
CA ALA A 11 -0.17 -11.21 -6.37
C ALA A 11 0.73 -9.98 -6.68
N LEU A 12 0.19 -8.91 -7.27
CA LEU A 12 0.93 -7.69 -7.59
C LEU A 12 0.83 -6.64 -6.47
N LYS A 13 1.52 -6.89 -5.36
CA LYS A 13 1.47 -6.05 -4.13
C LYS A 13 1.79 -4.57 -4.35
N ASN A 14 2.70 -4.24 -5.27
CA ASN A 14 3.05 -2.85 -5.55
C ASN A 14 1.93 -2.10 -6.27
N PHE A 15 1.25 -2.76 -7.22
CA PHE A 15 0.05 -2.20 -7.85
C PHE A 15 -1.09 -2.04 -6.84
N ALA A 16 -1.28 -3.04 -5.96
CA ALA A 16 -2.27 -2.94 -4.89
C ALA A 16 -2.02 -1.71 -3.99
N LYS A 17 -0.77 -1.50 -3.56
CA LYS A 17 -0.37 -0.31 -2.78
C LYS A 17 -0.57 0.99 -3.53
N TYR A 18 -0.17 1.04 -4.81
CA TYR A 18 -0.31 2.22 -5.66
C TYR A 18 -1.78 2.67 -5.78
N PHE A 19 -2.68 1.74 -6.12
CA PHE A 19 -4.10 2.05 -6.24
C PHE A 19 -4.78 2.33 -4.89
N LEU A 20 -4.28 1.75 -3.79
CA LEU A 20 -4.78 2.08 -2.45
C LEU A 20 -4.42 3.51 -2.07
N HIS A 21 -3.18 3.92 -2.34
CA HIS A 21 -2.72 5.28 -2.13
C HIS A 21 -3.56 6.29 -2.92
N HIS A 22 -3.76 6.05 -4.21
CA HIS A 22 -4.59 6.91 -5.06
C HIS A 22 -6.03 6.99 -4.56
N SER A 23 -6.60 5.87 -4.08
CA SER A 23 -7.93 5.88 -3.48
C SER A 23 -8.01 6.76 -2.22
N HIS A 24 -6.94 6.88 -1.44
CA HIS A 24 -6.88 7.77 -0.29
C HIS A 24 -6.72 9.24 -0.71
N GLU A 25 -5.85 9.52 -1.68
CA GLU A 25 -5.68 10.86 -2.23
C GLU A 25 -6.99 11.42 -2.82
N GLU A 26 -7.73 10.61 -3.58
CA GLU A 26 -9.03 11.02 -4.15
C GLU A 26 -10.09 11.29 -3.07
N ARG A 27 -10.03 10.55 -1.95
CA ARG A 27 -10.88 10.85 -0.79
C ARG A 27 -10.50 12.19 -0.17
N GLU A 28 -9.21 12.49 -0.04
CA GLU A 28 -8.75 13.81 0.42
C GLU A 28 -9.16 14.93 -0.53
N HIS A 29 -9.16 14.69 -1.85
CA HIS A 29 -9.69 15.62 -2.85
C HIS A 29 -11.18 15.91 -2.62
N ALA A 30 -12.00 14.86 -2.43
CA ALA A 30 -13.42 15.03 -2.13
C ALA A 30 -13.64 15.85 -0.84
N GLU A 31 -12.88 15.57 0.23
CA GLU A 31 -12.94 16.34 1.47
C GLU A 31 -12.49 17.80 1.28
N LYS A 32 -11.45 18.04 0.46
CA LYS A 32 -11.00 19.39 0.08
C LYS A 32 -12.09 20.15 -0.68
N LEU A 33 -12.90 19.51 -1.53
CA LEU A 33 -14.03 20.14 -2.22
C LEU A 33 -15.20 20.47 -1.26
N MET A 34 -15.43 19.63 -0.25
CA MET A 34 -16.50 19.85 0.73
C MET A 34 -16.25 21.06 1.64
N LYS A 35 -15.00 21.35 1.99
CA LYS A 35 -14.65 22.43 2.92
C LYS A 35 -15.05 23.83 2.39
N PRO A 36 -14.67 24.26 1.17
CA PRO A 36 -15.11 25.54 0.60
C PRO A 36 -16.61 25.65 0.40
N GLN A 37 -17.30 24.52 0.15
CA GLN A 37 -18.76 24.52 0.06
C GLN A 37 -19.38 24.95 1.39
N ASN A 38 -18.90 24.43 2.51
CA ASN A 38 -19.35 24.83 3.84
C ASN A 38 -18.94 26.27 4.19
N GLN A 39 -17.70 26.67 3.85
CA GLN A 39 -17.20 28.02 4.12
C GLN A 39 -17.98 29.12 3.38
N ARG A 40 -18.45 28.83 2.16
CA ARG A 40 -19.27 29.77 1.36
C ARG A 40 -20.75 29.71 1.70
N GLY A 41 -21.13 29.01 2.77
CA GLY A 41 -22.54 28.85 3.17
C GLY A 41 -23.35 27.94 2.25
N GLY A 42 -22.69 27.25 1.31
CA GLY A 42 -23.29 26.23 0.47
C GLY A 42 -23.80 25.04 1.29
N ARG A 43 -24.60 24.20 0.66
CA ARG A 43 -25.08 22.95 1.24
C ARG A 43 -24.51 21.79 0.44
N ILE A 44 -24.02 20.78 1.14
CA ILE A 44 -23.52 19.55 0.53
C ILE A 44 -24.69 18.58 0.42
N PHE A 45 -25.06 18.23 -0.81
CA PHE A 45 -26.03 17.18 -1.10
C PHE A 45 -25.27 15.99 -1.68
N LEU A 46 -25.03 14.97 -0.85
CA LEU A 46 -24.34 13.76 -1.28
C LEU A 46 -25.27 12.90 -2.16
N GLN A 47 -24.68 12.26 -3.16
CA GLN A 47 -25.36 11.33 -4.05
C GLN A 47 -24.77 9.92 -3.90
N ASP A 48 -25.51 8.91 -4.38
CA ASP A 48 -25.07 7.53 -4.37
C ASP A 48 -23.82 7.34 -5.24
N ILE A 49 -22.75 6.82 -4.64
CA ILE A 49 -21.55 6.44 -5.36
C ILE A 49 -21.83 5.13 -6.10
N LYS A 50 -21.79 5.17 -7.44
CA LYS A 50 -21.97 3.97 -8.25
C LYS A 50 -20.80 3.01 -8.07
N LYS A 51 -21.11 1.71 -8.10
CA LYS A 51 -20.06 0.69 -8.18
C LYS A 51 -19.23 0.89 -9.46
N PRO A 52 -17.96 0.47 -9.48
CA PRO A 52 -17.16 0.48 -10.70
C PRO A 52 -17.82 -0.34 -11.83
N ASP A 53 -17.53 0.02 -13.08
CA ASP A 53 -18.10 -0.66 -14.25
C ASP A 53 -17.62 -2.11 -14.41
N ARG A 54 -16.48 -2.44 -13.80
CA ARG A 54 -15.80 -3.73 -13.92
C ARG A 54 -15.26 -4.17 -12.56
N ASP A 55 -15.44 -5.46 -12.26
CA ASP A 55 -14.94 -6.10 -11.05
C ASP A 55 -13.56 -6.73 -11.27
N ASP A 56 -13.34 -7.35 -12.45
CA ASP A 56 -12.05 -7.92 -12.87
C ASP A 56 -11.32 -6.99 -13.85
N TRP A 57 -10.02 -6.82 -13.61
CA TRP A 57 -9.17 -5.90 -14.37
C TRP A 57 -8.24 -6.61 -15.35
N GLU A 58 -8.31 -7.94 -15.50
CA GLU A 58 -7.48 -8.78 -16.38
C GLU A 58 -5.98 -8.67 -16.08
N ASN A 59 -5.33 -7.55 -16.44
CA ASN A 59 -3.90 -7.32 -16.29
C ASN A 59 -3.58 -5.89 -15.82
N GLY A 60 -2.31 -5.65 -15.46
CA GLY A 60 -1.86 -4.33 -15.00
C GLY A 60 -2.03 -3.22 -16.04
N LEU A 61 -1.85 -3.53 -17.33
CA LEU A 61 -1.93 -2.54 -18.41
C LEU A 61 -3.34 -1.98 -18.56
N THR A 62 -4.33 -2.85 -18.68
CA THR A 62 -5.75 -2.48 -18.81
C THR A 62 -6.27 -1.74 -17.57
N ALA A 63 -5.84 -2.11 -16.37
CA ALA A 63 -6.14 -1.37 -15.15
C ALA A 63 -5.57 0.06 -15.19
N MET A 64 -4.33 0.22 -15.64
CA MET A 64 -3.69 1.53 -15.78
C MET A 64 -4.36 2.37 -16.88
N GLU A 65 -4.69 1.78 -18.03
CA GLU A 65 -5.44 2.47 -19.09
C GLU A 65 -6.81 2.96 -18.60
N CYS A 66 -7.52 2.13 -17.82
CA CYS A 66 -8.78 2.53 -17.20
C CYS A 66 -8.59 3.65 -16.17
N ALA A 67 -7.54 3.58 -15.34
CA ALA A 67 -7.22 4.64 -14.40
C ALA A 67 -6.92 5.96 -15.12
N LEU A 68 -6.14 5.93 -16.20
CA LEU A 68 -5.86 7.10 -17.03
C LEU A 68 -7.13 7.68 -17.65
N HIS A 69 -8.04 6.83 -18.12
CA HIS A 69 -9.30 7.29 -18.67
C HIS A 69 -10.17 7.97 -17.61
N LEU A 70 -10.25 7.38 -16.40
CA LEU A 70 -10.98 7.97 -15.27
C LEU A 70 -10.39 9.34 -14.89
N GLU A 71 -9.06 9.44 -14.80
CA GLU A 71 -8.37 10.70 -14.52
C GLU A 71 -8.70 11.77 -15.56
N LYS A 72 -8.68 11.42 -16.85
CA LYS A 72 -9.06 12.36 -17.92
C LYS A 72 -10.50 12.84 -17.79
N ASN A 73 -11.43 11.97 -17.41
CA ASN A 73 -12.83 12.33 -17.22
C ASN A 73 -12.99 13.28 -16.01
N VAL A 74 -12.26 13.04 -14.93
CA VAL A 74 -12.20 13.96 -13.78
C VAL A 74 -11.53 15.29 -14.15
N ASN A 75 -10.45 15.28 -14.95
CA ASN A 75 -9.84 16.51 -15.51
C ASN A 75 -10.87 17.34 -16.26
N GLN A 76 -11.62 16.71 -17.16
CA GLN A 76 -12.60 17.42 -17.96
C GLN A 76 -13.68 18.03 -17.07
N SER A 77 -14.17 17.29 -16.08
CA SER A 77 -15.17 17.78 -15.12
C SER A 77 -14.68 19.00 -14.32
N LEU A 78 -13.39 19.01 -13.93
CA LEU A 78 -12.79 20.14 -13.22
C LEU A 78 -12.58 21.37 -14.13
N LEU A 79 -12.22 21.15 -15.40
CA LEU A 79 -12.12 22.23 -16.39
C LEU A 79 -13.49 22.85 -16.67
N ASP A 80 -14.53 22.03 -16.79
CA ASP A 80 -15.90 22.49 -16.99
C ASP A 80 -16.39 23.29 -15.76
N LEU A 81 -16.04 22.84 -14.55
CA LEU A 81 -16.31 23.58 -13.31
C LEU A 81 -15.55 24.92 -13.25
N HIS A 82 -14.28 24.95 -13.66
CA HIS A 82 -13.49 26.17 -13.73
C HIS A 82 -14.08 27.17 -14.73
N LYS A 83 -14.50 26.68 -15.90
CA LYS A 83 -15.20 27.51 -16.89
C LYS A 83 -16.49 28.10 -16.32
N LEU A 84 -17.29 27.29 -15.64
CA LEU A 84 -18.52 27.77 -14.98
C LEU A 84 -18.23 28.83 -13.92
N ALA A 85 -17.17 28.65 -13.11
CA ALA A 85 -16.74 29.63 -12.12
C ALA A 85 -16.33 30.96 -12.77
N THR A 86 -15.62 30.87 -13.91
CA THR A 86 -15.20 32.02 -14.72
C THR A 86 -16.42 32.75 -15.29
N ASP A 87 -17.38 32.02 -15.88
CA ASP A 87 -18.62 32.58 -16.44
C ASP A 87 -19.50 33.25 -15.36
N LYS A 88 -19.42 32.76 -14.11
CA LYS A 88 -20.09 33.36 -12.94
C LYS A 88 -19.25 34.43 -12.24
N ASN A 89 -18.05 34.69 -12.73
CA ASN A 89 -17.12 35.69 -12.21
C ASN A 89 -16.83 35.48 -10.71
N ASP A 90 -16.51 34.24 -10.29
CA ASP A 90 -16.05 33.87 -8.95
C ASP A 90 -14.53 33.57 -8.94
N PRO A 91 -13.67 34.57 -8.66
CA PRO A 91 -12.22 34.38 -8.68
C PRO A 91 -11.72 33.43 -7.60
N HIS A 92 -12.41 33.36 -6.45
CA HIS A 92 -12.00 32.50 -5.34
C HIS A 92 -12.23 31.02 -5.67
N LEU A 93 -13.32 30.71 -6.39
CA LEU A 93 -13.53 29.35 -6.89
C LEU A 93 -12.51 28.98 -7.97
N CYS A 94 -12.17 29.89 -8.88
CA CYS A 94 -11.15 29.64 -9.91
C CYS A 94 -9.79 29.31 -9.27
N ASP A 95 -9.29 30.16 -8.36
CA ASP A 95 -8.02 29.94 -7.65
C ASP A 95 -8.00 28.62 -6.86
N PHE A 96 -9.12 28.30 -6.19
CA PHE A 96 -9.26 27.03 -5.50
C PHE A 96 -9.18 25.82 -6.47
N ILE A 97 -9.86 25.88 -7.61
CA ILE A 97 -9.82 24.79 -8.61
C ILE A 97 -8.43 24.67 -9.21
N GLU A 98 -7.74 25.79 -9.49
CA GLU A 98 -6.36 25.79 -9.96
C GLU A 98 -5.44 25.11 -8.95
N THR A 99 -5.60 25.38 -7.65
CA THR A 99 -4.85 24.71 -6.58
C THR A 99 -5.11 23.20 -6.55
N VAL A 100 -6.36 22.78 -6.67
CA VAL A 100 -6.73 21.34 -6.73
C VAL A 100 -6.16 20.68 -7.99
N MET A 101 -6.21 21.36 -9.14
CA MET A 101 -5.65 20.87 -10.40
C MET A 101 -4.14 20.75 -10.35
N HIS A 102 -3.42 21.71 -9.74
CA HIS A 102 -1.97 21.62 -9.54
C HIS A 102 -1.59 20.42 -8.68
N HIS A 103 -2.32 20.19 -7.58
CA HIS A 103 -2.09 19.04 -6.72
C HIS A 103 -2.32 17.72 -7.48
N ARG A 104 -3.36 17.65 -8.32
CA ARG A 104 -3.64 16.45 -9.12
C ARG A 104 -2.68 16.25 -10.30
N ASN A 105 -2.16 17.32 -10.89
CA ASN A 105 -1.16 17.24 -11.97
C ASN A 105 0.16 16.58 -11.53
N LEU A 106 0.46 16.56 -10.23
CA LEU A 106 1.61 15.81 -9.69
C LEU A 106 1.44 14.29 -9.90
N LEU A 107 0.21 13.76 -9.81
CA LEU A 107 -0.07 12.36 -10.11
C LEU A 107 0.24 12.02 -11.58
N ARG A 108 0.04 12.97 -12.50
CA ARG A 108 0.33 12.81 -13.94
C ARG A 108 1.82 12.77 -14.25
N LEU A 109 2.66 13.52 -13.53
CA LEU A 109 4.12 13.47 -13.70
C LEU A 109 4.67 12.11 -13.24
N HIS A 110 4.20 11.61 -12.10
CA HIS A 110 4.52 10.25 -11.65
C HIS A 110 4.03 9.20 -12.67
N TRP A 111 2.88 9.42 -13.32
CA TRP A 111 2.32 8.51 -14.33
C TRP A 111 3.14 8.43 -15.64
N LEU A 112 3.62 9.57 -16.15
CA LEU A 112 4.36 9.66 -17.42
C LEU A 112 5.81 9.17 -17.30
N GLU A 113 6.44 9.36 -16.14
CA GLU A 113 7.82 8.90 -15.92
C GLU A 113 7.90 7.37 -15.89
N HIS A 114 6.92 6.69 -15.28
CA HIS A 114 6.95 5.23 -15.15
C HIS A 114 6.41 4.46 -16.37
N THR A 115 5.50 5.04 -17.16
CA THR A 115 4.96 4.38 -18.38
C THR A 115 5.89 4.49 -19.58
N THR A 116 6.67 5.58 -19.69
CA THR A 116 7.62 5.77 -20.80
C THR A 116 8.95 5.03 -20.59
N SER A 117 9.37 4.80 -19.33
CA SER A 117 10.61 4.08 -19.04
C SER A 117 10.51 2.56 -19.29
N SER A 118 9.30 1.98 -19.19
CA SER A 118 9.08 0.55 -19.49
C SER A 118 8.94 0.25 -20.99
N SER A 119 8.67 1.25 -21.85
CA SER A 119 8.53 1.06 -23.30
C SER A 119 9.78 1.39 -24.13
N VAL A 120 10.90 1.79 -23.51
CA VAL A 120 12.18 2.04 -24.20
C VAL A 120 13.27 1.08 -23.69
N SER A 121 12.99 -0.22 -23.71
CA SER A 121 14.05 -1.24 -23.79
C SER A 121 14.21 -1.67 -25.23
N LYS A 122 15.37 -1.28 -25.79
CA LYS A 122 15.84 -1.46 -27.16
C LYS A 122 15.50 -2.85 -27.73
N LYS A 123 14.60 -2.92 -28.70
CA LYS A 123 14.66 -3.96 -29.74
C LYS A 123 15.59 -3.42 -30.85
N PRO A 124 16.74 -4.04 -31.13
CA PRO A 124 17.49 -3.69 -32.32
C PRO A 124 16.70 -4.14 -33.55
N ARG A 125 16.55 -3.23 -34.52
CA ARG A 125 16.12 -3.54 -35.88
C ARG A 125 17.18 -4.43 -36.52
N LEU A 126 16.78 -5.61 -36.96
CA LEU A 126 17.61 -6.47 -37.79
C LEU A 126 17.18 -6.27 -39.25
N ASP A 127 17.90 -5.39 -39.95
CA ASP A 127 17.87 -5.35 -41.41
C ASP A 127 18.76 -6.50 -41.96
N GLN A 128 18.29 -7.12 -43.04
CA GLN A 128 18.88 -8.27 -43.73
C GLN A 128 20.28 -8.00 -44.32
N ILE A 129 21.10 -9.06 -44.52
CA ILE A 129 22.09 -9.37 -45.61
C ILE A 129 23.00 -10.58 -45.13
N PRO A 130 23.56 -11.49 -45.99
CA PRO A 130 23.10 -12.86 -46.23
C PRO A 130 24.10 -13.96 -45.74
N ALA A 131 23.79 -15.22 -46.08
CA ALA A 131 24.49 -16.45 -45.68
C ALA A 131 25.99 -16.55 -46.07
N ALA A 132 26.83 -17.05 -45.13
CA ALA A 132 27.99 -17.94 -45.37
C ALA A 132 28.70 -18.37 -44.06
N ASN A 133 28.80 -19.69 -43.83
CA ASN A 133 29.95 -20.48 -43.31
C ASN A 133 30.48 -20.42 -41.83
N LEU A 134 30.62 -21.64 -41.27
CA LEU A 134 31.70 -22.22 -40.40
C LEU A 134 31.73 -21.97 -38.87
N ASP A 135 31.65 -23.09 -38.12
CA ASP A 135 32.27 -23.51 -36.83
C ASP A 135 32.60 -22.50 -35.70
N ALA A 136 32.09 -22.75 -34.49
CA ALA A 136 32.81 -22.67 -33.18
C ALA A 136 31.85 -22.82 -31.98
N ASP A 137 32.34 -23.48 -30.92
CA ASP A 137 31.72 -23.83 -29.64
C ASP A 137 31.06 -22.66 -28.88
N ASP A 138 29.87 -22.90 -28.30
CA ASP A 138 29.06 -21.93 -27.54
C ASP A 138 29.34 -22.04 -26.02
N PRO A 139 30.04 -21.08 -25.39
CA PRO A 139 30.48 -21.13 -23.98
C PRO A 139 29.35 -20.89 -22.95
N LEU A 140 28.08 -20.86 -23.35
CA LEU A 140 26.96 -20.50 -22.48
C LEU A 140 26.42 -21.68 -21.64
N THR A 141 26.80 -22.92 -21.96
CA THR A 141 26.37 -24.13 -21.23
C THR A 141 27.20 -24.38 -19.96
N ASP A 142 28.51 -24.12 -20.00
CA ASP A 142 29.42 -24.35 -18.88
C ASP A 142 29.14 -23.46 -17.65
N GLU A 143 28.74 -22.19 -17.87
CA GLU A 143 28.46 -21.25 -16.77
C GLU A 143 27.17 -21.61 -16.00
N GLN A 144 26.19 -22.25 -16.67
CA GLN A 144 24.95 -22.69 -16.04
C GLN A 144 25.16 -23.95 -15.19
N GLU A 145 26.03 -24.86 -15.66
CA GLU A 145 26.36 -26.09 -14.93
C GLU A 145 27.18 -25.79 -13.66
N GLN A 146 28.16 -24.88 -13.73
CA GLN A 146 28.95 -24.48 -12.55
C GLN A 146 28.07 -23.86 -11.45
N LYS A 147 27.09 -23.04 -11.85
CA LYS A 147 26.17 -22.39 -10.91
C LYS A 147 25.23 -23.39 -10.22
N ALA A 148 24.84 -24.45 -10.93
CA ALA A 148 24.03 -25.53 -10.36
C ALA A 148 24.85 -26.39 -9.38
N GLU A 149 26.11 -26.67 -9.68
CA GLU A 149 27.01 -27.43 -8.79
C GLU A 149 27.30 -26.66 -7.48
N GLU A 150 27.56 -25.34 -7.56
CA GLU A 150 27.76 -24.49 -6.38
C GLU A 150 26.51 -24.42 -5.48
N GLU A 151 25.30 -24.36 -6.05
CA GLU A 151 24.06 -24.37 -5.28
C GLU A 151 23.83 -25.71 -4.56
N ARG A 152 24.23 -26.83 -5.18
CA ARG A 152 24.15 -28.16 -4.55
C ARG A 152 25.09 -28.28 -3.36
N ILE A 153 26.35 -27.85 -3.52
CA ILE A 153 27.35 -27.88 -2.44
C ILE A 153 26.91 -26.97 -1.28
N ARG A 154 26.33 -25.80 -1.59
CA ARG A 154 25.80 -24.88 -0.58
C ARG A 154 24.62 -25.47 0.20
N MET A 155 23.72 -26.18 -0.49
CA MET A 155 22.59 -26.87 0.14
C MET A 155 23.06 -28.01 1.07
N GLU A 156 24.05 -28.79 0.63
CA GLU A 156 24.63 -29.90 1.41
C GLU A 156 25.33 -29.40 2.70
N ASN A 157 26.06 -28.29 2.61
CA ASN A 157 26.71 -27.67 3.78
C ASN A 157 25.70 -27.10 4.79
N ILE A 158 24.56 -26.58 4.34
CA ILE A 158 23.49 -26.11 5.24
C ILE A 158 22.81 -27.32 5.94
N LEU A 159 22.67 -28.45 5.23
CA LEU A 159 22.01 -29.64 5.76
C LEU A 159 22.91 -30.41 6.76
N SER A 160 24.23 -30.42 6.54
CA SER A 160 25.22 -31.11 7.39
C SER A 160 25.78 -30.26 8.53
N GLY A 161 25.59 -28.93 8.49
CA GLY A 161 26.09 -27.99 9.50
C GLY A 161 25.30 -27.96 10.82
N ASN A 162 24.24 -28.77 10.97
CA ASN A 162 23.40 -28.79 12.17
C ASN A 162 23.74 -30.00 13.06
N PRO A 163 24.47 -29.82 14.18
CA PRO A 163 24.88 -30.90 15.06
C PRO A 163 23.71 -31.59 15.81
N LEU A 164 22.47 -31.13 15.63
CA LEU A 164 21.26 -31.71 16.24
C LEU A 164 20.60 -32.84 15.41
N LEU A 165 21.09 -33.16 14.21
CA LEU A 165 20.45 -34.14 13.32
C LEU A 165 21.15 -35.51 13.24
N ASN A 166 22.28 -35.72 13.92
CA ASN A 166 22.99 -37.00 13.91
C ASN A 166 22.65 -37.84 15.17
N LEU A 167 21.44 -38.39 15.24
CA LEU A 167 20.96 -39.28 16.32
C LEU A 167 20.46 -40.63 15.78
N THR A 168 21.26 -41.30 14.97
CA THR A 168 21.08 -42.73 14.68
C THR A 168 22.36 -43.50 15.01
N GLY A 169 22.60 -43.66 16.32
CA GLY A 169 23.66 -44.49 16.92
C GLY A 169 23.27 -44.89 18.35
N PRO A 170 23.70 -46.03 18.87
CA PRO A 170 22.94 -46.80 19.85
C PRO A 170 22.88 -46.19 21.26
N VAL A 171 21.74 -46.44 21.89
CA VAL A 171 21.23 -46.01 23.20
C VAL A 171 22.23 -46.15 24.35
N GLN A 172 22.46 -45.06 25.09
CA GLN A 172 22.91 -45.06 26.49
C GLN A 172 22.13 -44.02 27.32
N PRO A 173 21.96 -44.24 28.65
CA PRO A 173 20.78 -43.83 29.38
C PRO A 173 20.81 -42.39 29.95
N GLN A 174 19.59 -41.84 30.02
CA GLN A 174 19.15 -40.54 30.52
C GLN A 174 20.07 -39.83 31.54
N ALA A 175 20.69 -38.73 31.11
CA ALA A 175 21.11 -37.66 32.01
C ALA A 175 19.97 -36.63 32.16
N ASN A 176 19.49 -36.46 33.40
CA ASN A 176 18.46 -35.50 33.79
C ASN A 176 18.85 -34.05 33.41
N PHE A 177 18.21 -33.48 32.39
CA PHE A 177 18.38 -32.06 32.03
C PHE A 177 17.36 -31.21 32.79
N LYS A 178 17.74 -30.70 33.97
CA LYS A 178 16.93 -29.77 34.76
C LYS A 178 17.40 -28.33 34.52
N VAL A 179 16.63 -27.55 33.77
CA VAL A 179 16.86 -26.10 33.55
C VAL A 179 16.78 -25.38 34.89
N LYS A 180 17.90 -24.82 35.37
CA LYS A 180 18.04 -24.30 36.74
C LYS A 180 17.86 -22.78 36.87
N ARG A 181 17.50 -22.05 35.81
CA ARG A 181 17.07 -20.64 35.88
C ARG A 181 16.44 -20.20 34.56
N ARG A 182 15.39 -19.39 34.66
CA ARG A 182 14.65 -18.80 33.52
C ARG A 182 14.92 -17.29 33.56
N TRP A 183 15.10 -16.70 32.39
CA TRP A 183 15.56 -15.32 32.23
C TRP A 183 14.57 -14.25 32.77
N ASP A 184 13.30 -14.61 32.97
CA ASP A 184 12.27 -13.78 33.61
C ASP A 184 12.40 -13.64 35.15
N ASP A 185 13.37 -14.32 35.77
CA ASP A 185 13.45 -14.43 37.24
C ASP A 185 14.33 -13.35 37.90
N ASP A 186 14.96 -12.46 37.12
CA ASP A 186 15.69 -11.28 37.61
C ASP A 186 15.16 -10.00 36.93
N VAL A 187 13.98 -9.54 37.35
CA VAL A 187 13.48 -8.19 37.00
C VAL A 187 13.40 -7.33 38.25
N VAL A 188 14.24 -6.30 38.29
CA VAL A 188 14.48 -5.36 39.40
C VAL A 188 13.28 -4.48 39.84
N PHE A 189 12.07 -4.73 39.30
CA PHE A 189 10.88 -3.89 39.53
C PHE A 189 9.68 -4.61 40.14
N LYS A 190 9.84 -5.83 40.67
CA LYS A 190 8.81 -6.45 41.53
C LYS A 190 8.78 -5.72 42.89
N ASN A 191 8.10 -4.56 42.92
CA ASN A 191 7.47 -3.87 44.07
C ASN A 191 7.35 -2.33 43.90
N CYS A 192 7.18 -1.80 42.68
CA CYS A 192 7.06 -0.35 42.46
C CYS A 192 5.65 0.19 42.13
N ALA A 193 4.59 -0.62 42.16
CA ALA A 193 3.23 -0.12 41.88
C ALA A 193 2.52 0.35 43.16
N LYS A 194 2.82 1.57 43.60
CA LYS A 194 2.04 2.30 44.62
C LYS A 194 0.69 2.73 44.00
N GLY A 195 -0.44 2.33 44.59
CA GLY A 195 -1.76 2.91 44.25
C GLY A 195 -2.95 1.97 44.00
N ILE A 196 -2.87 0.68 44.32
CA ILE A 196 -3.98 -0.26 44.05
C ILE A 196 -5.21 -0.02 44.96
N ASP A 197 -5.07 0.74 46.06
CA ASP A 197 -6.18 0.99 47.00
C ASP A 197 -7.18 2.09 46.57
N GLU A 198 -6.94 2.86 45.50
CA GLU A 198 -7.89 3.91 45.07
C GLU A 198 -9.01 3.41 44.12
N MET A 199 -9.00 2.13 43.73
CA MET A 199 -10.04 1.57 42.84
C MET A 199 -11.39 1.28 43.52
N LYS A 200 -11.56 1.59 44.82
CA LYS A 200 -12.81 1.44 45.57
C LYS A 200 -13.67 2.72 45.65
N LYS A 201 -13.91 3.39 44.52
CA LYS A 201 -15.06 4.30 44.41
C LYS A 201 -16.01 3.77 43.36
N ASP A 202 -17.21 3.45 43.82
CA ASP A 202 -18.32 2.86 43.04
C ASP A 202 -18.51 3.57 41.70
N LYS A 203 -18.22 2.85 40.61
CA LYS A 203 -18.59 3.28 39.26
C LYS A 203 -20.08 3.01 39.07
N ARG A 204 -20.92 3.97 39.46
CA ARG A 204 -22.32 4.00 39.05
C ARG A 204 -22.35 4.15 37.53
N PHE A 205 -22.62 3.07 36.83
CA PHE A 205 -22.78 3.08 35.37
C PHE A 205 -24.06 3.84 35.04
N VAL A 206 -23.92 5.10 34.61
CA VAL A 206 -25.02 5.89 34.09
C VAL A 206 -25.02 5.71 32.57
N ASN A 207 -26.00 4.96 32.06
CA ASN A 207 -26.23 4.82 30.63
C ASN A 207 -26.97 6.07 30.11
N ASP A 208 -26.28 7.20 30.09
CA ASP A 208 -26.77 8.48 29.54
C ASP A 208 -25.76 8.99 28.52
N THR A 209 -26.11 8.88 27.24
CA THR A 209 -25.25 9.27 26.12
C THR A 209 -25.11 10.78 25.99
N LEU A 210 -25.97 11.58 26.63
CA LEU A 210 -25.91 13.04 26.60
C LEU A 210 -25.13 13.61 27.80
N ARG A 211 -25.07 12.88 28.92
CA ARG A 211 -24.23 13.25 30.07
C ARG A 211 -22.86 12.58 30.10
N SER A 212 -22.62 11.64 29.19
CA SER A 212 -21.31 11.02 29.03
C SER A 212 -20.22 12.07 28.84
N GLU A 213 -19.09 11.87 29.52
CA GLU A 213 -17.89 12.69 29.35
C GLU A 213 -17.41 12.72 27.89
N PHE A 214 -17.68 11.65 27.12
CA PHE A 214 -17.47 11.64 25.69
C PHE A 214 -18.34 12.68 24.96
N HIS A 215 -19.64 12.72 25.26
CA HIS A 215 -20.57 13.63 24.60
C HIS A 215 -20.30 15.09 24.97
N LYS A 216 -20.03 15.38 26.25
CA LYS A 216 -19.64 16.74 26.66
C LYS A 216 -18.39 17.22 25.92
N LYS A 217 -17.34 16.38 25.87
CA LYS A 217 -16.09 16.68 25.14
C LYS A 217 -16.32 16.79 23.64
N PHE A 218 -17.23 15.98 23.08
CA PHE A 218 -17.60 16.03 21.67
C PHE A 218 -18.33 17.34 21.33
N MET A 219 -19.37 17.71 22.08
CA MET A 219 -20.12 18.95 21.84
C MET A 219 -19.22 20.20 21.99
N GLU A 220 -18.38 20.24 23.03
CA GLU A 220 -17.46 21.34 23.24
C GLU A 220 -16.42 21.47 22.13
N LYS A 221 -15.97 20.35 21.55
CA LYS A 221 -14.93 20.35 20.52
C LYS A 221 -15.45 20.64 19.11
N TYR A 222 -16.70 20.28 18.80
CA TYR A 222 -17.20 20.26 17.42
C TYR A 222 -18.44 21.12 17.15
N ILE A 223 -19.17 21.58 18.17
CA ILE A 223 -20.44 22.31 18.00
C ILE A 223 -20.37 23.76 18.54
N LYS A 224 -19.38 24.09 19.36
CA LYS A 224 -19.16 25.46 19.86
C LYS A 224 -18.75 26.43 18.76
#